data_AF-A0A958F6E1-F1
#
_entry.id   AF-A0A958F6E1-F1
#
_cell.length_a   1.000
_cell.length_b   1.000
_cell.length_c   1.000
_cell.angle_alpha   90.00
_cell.angle_beta   90.00
_cell.angle_gamma   90.00
#
_symmetry.space_group_name_H-M   'P 1'
#
loop_
_entity.id
_entity.type
_entity.pdbx_description
1 polymer ?
#
loop_
_entity_poly.entity_id
_entity_poly.type
_entity_poly.pdbx_seq_one_letter_code
_entity_poly.pdbx_strand_id
1 'polypeptide(L)'
;MMSPRPGSMQIREKVRKILRNFIDFVVRENIHRILLIIALLLAVSTVGLVTFEENVSWANAFWWSIVTMTTVGYGDITPLTFAGRAIGAVTMLFGIGILGMFTATIASIFVERKLRENRGMSAFTLEDHYIICEWNHRAREVLRELRADRNTEATP
;
A
#
# COMPACT_ATOMS: atom_id res chain seq x y z
N MET A 1 -13.09 36.77 -13.95
CA MET A 1 -12.08 35.97 -13.23
C MET A 1 -12.82 34.94 -12.37
N MET A 2 -12.83 33.67 -12.80
CA MET A 2 -13.55 32.58 -12.13
C MET A 2 -12.74 32.09 -10.92
N SER A 3 -13.31 32.20 -9.72
CA SER A 3 -12.73 31.65 -8.50
C SER A 3 -12.79 30.11 -8.52
N PRO A 4 -11.77 29.39 -8.01
CA PRO A 4 -11.80 27.94 -7.93
C PRO A 4 -12.86 27.46 -6.93
N ARG A 5 -13.66 26.46 -7.33
CA ARG A 5 -14.69 25.85 -6.46
C ARG A 5 -14.06 25.15 -5.24
N PRO A 6 -14.64 25.28 -4.02
CA PRO A 6 -14.07 24.82 -2.75
C PRO A 6 -13.83 23.30 -2.66
N GLY A 7 -14.55 22.49 -3.45
CA GLY A 7 -14.37 21.02 -3.48
C GLY A 7 -13.02 20.55 -4.04
N SER A 8 -12.36 21.36 -4.89
CA SER A 8 -11.06 20.99 -5.48
C SER A 8 -9.89 21.06 -4.48
N MET A 9 -10.04 21.87 -3.42
CA MET A 9 -9.00 22.09 -2.42
C MET A 9 -8.93 20.93 -1.40
N GLN A 10 -10.09 20.43 -0.95
CA GLN A 10 -10.18 19.26 -0.06
C GLN A 10 -9.68 17.95 -0.71
N ILE A 11 -9.97 17.75 -2.00
CA ILE A 11 -9.51 16.56 -2.74
C ILE A 11 -7.99 16.58 -2.86
N ARG A 12 -7.40 17.73 -3.19
CA ARG A 12 -5.94 17.89 -3.30
C ARG A 12 -5.23 17.66 -1.97
N GLU A 13 -5.79 18.12 -0.85
CA GLU A 13 -5.23 17.86 0.48
C GLU A 13 -5.35 16.41 0.90
N LYS A 14 -6.50 15.76 0.67
CA LYS A 14 -6.67 14.31 0.92
C LYS A 14 -5.68 13.49 0.09
N VAL A 15 -5.60 13.77 -1.21
CA VAL A 15 -4.66 13.09 -2.14
C VAL A 15 -3.22 13.32 -1.69
N ARG A 16 -2.85 14.55 -1.33
CA ARG A 16 -1.50 14.88 -0.84
C ARG A 16 -1.19 14.22 0.49
N LYS A 17 -2.16 14.09 1.39
CA LYS A 17 -1.99 13.40 2.69
C LYS A 17 -1.87 11.89 2.50
N ILE A 18 -2.64 11.30 1.59
CA ILE A 18 -2.49 9.89 1.19
C ILE A 18 -1.12 9.65 0.55
N LEU A 19 -0.70 10.50 -0.40
CA LEU A 19 0.61 10.43 -1.04
C LEU A 19 1.73 10.58 -0.02
N ARG A 20 1.64 11.54 0.91
CA ARG A 20 2.67 11.75 1.94
C ARG A 20 2.74 10.59 2.92
N ASN A 21 1.60 10.09 3.38
CA ASN A 21 1.57 8.92 4.26
C ASN A 21 2.10 7.67 3.56
N PHE A 22 1.81 7.51 2.27
CA PHE A 22 2.37 6.44 1.45
C PHE A 22 3.89 6.62 1.30
N ILE A 23 4.38 7.83 1.02
CA ILE A 23 5.82 8.14 0.90
C ILE A 23 6.55 7.95 2.24
N ASP A 24 6.01 8.42 3.35
CA ASP A 24 6.62 8.29 4.68
C ASP A 24 6.62 6.83 5.14
N PHE A 25 5.56 6.08 4.84
CA PHE A 25 5.48 4.64 5.02
C PHE A 25 6.51 3.91 4.15
N VAL A 26 6.66 4.36 2.90
CA VAL A 26 7.66 3.88 1.96
C VAL A 26 9.07 4.15 2.48
N VAL A 27 9.36 5.31 3.09
CA VAL A 27 10.71 5.66 3.55
C VAL A 27 11.07 5.02 4.90
N ARG A 28 10.10 4.68 5.76
CA ARG A 28 10.35 4.19 7.13
C ARG A 28 10.82 2.73 7.22
N GLU A 29 10.43 1.87 6.28
CA GLU A 29 10.63 0.42 6.38
C GLU A 29 11.51 -0.10 5.22
N ASN A 30 12.82 0.15 5.26
CA ASN A 30 13.82 -0.49 4.39
C ASN A 30 13.53 -0.50 2.88
N ILE A 31 12.65 0.36 2.33
CA ILE A 31 12.30 0.30 0.90
C ILE A 31 13.48 0.59 0.01
N HIS A 32 14.43 1.41 0.46
CA HIS A 32 15.70 1.56 -0.24
C HIS A 32 16.36 0.20 -0.51
N ARG A 33 16.27 -0.77 0.41
CA ARG A 33 16.75 -2.15 0.22
C ARG A 33 15.90 -2.92 -0.78
N ILE A 34 14.57 -2.81 -0.73
CA ILE A 34 13.67 -3.48 -1.69
C ILE A 34 13.93 -2.95 -3.11
N LEU A 35 14.04 -1.63 -3.27
CA LEU A 35 14.37 -0.99 -4.54
C LEU A 35 15.75 -1.41 -5.06
N LEU A 36 16.74 -1.50 -4.17
CA LEU A 36 18.07 -2.01 -4.52
C LEU A 36 18.02 -3.47 -4.97
N ILE A 37 17.25 -4.33 -4.30
CA ILE A 37 17.07 -5.74 -4.69
C ILE A 37 16.39 -5.83 -6.06
N ILE A 38 15.35 -5.03 -6.30
CA ILE A 38 14.66 -4.95 -7.59
C ILE A 38 15.62 -4.51 -8.69
N ALA A 39 16.38 -3.43 -8.46
CA ALA A 39 17.36 -2.93 -9.43
C ALA A 39 18.46 -3.97 -9.72
N LEU A 40 18.94 -4.66 -8.68
CA LEU A 40 19.93 -5.72 -8.82
C LEU A 40 19.37 -6.90 -9.61
N LEU A 41 18.15 -7.36 -9.31
CA LEU A 41 17.51 -8.45 -10.03
C LEU A 41 17.31 -8.10 -11.51
N LEU A 42 16.83 -6.89 -11.80
CA LEU A 42 16.69 -6.41 -13.18
C LEU A 42 18.04 -6.34 -13.90
N ALA A 43 19.08 -5.86 -13.24
CA ALA A 43 20.42 -5.79 -13.83
C ALA A 43 20.98 -7.20 -14.10
N VAL A 44 20.89 -8.11 -13.12
CA VAL A 44 21.36 -9.49 -13.23
C VAL A 44 20.60 -10.26 -14.29
N SER A 45 19.28 -10.12 -14.35
CA SER A 45 18.45 -10.78 -15.37
C SER A 45 18.73 -10.23 -16.76
N THR A 46 18.90 -8.91 -16.90
CA THR A 46 19.23 -8.26 -18.18
C THR A 46 20.60 -8.70 -18.68
N VAL A 47 21.63 -8.59 -17.84
CA VAL A 47 22.99 -9.00 -18.18
C VAL A 47 23.01 -10.49 -18.51
N GLY A 48 22.37 -11.31 -17.66
CA GLY A 48 22.26 -12.74 -17.85
C GLY A 48 21.65 -13.10 -19.21
N LEU A 49 20.52 -12.49 -19.57
CA LEU A 49 19.88 -12.75 -20.87
C LEU A 49 20.77 -12.35 -22.04
N VAL A 50 21.40 -11.17 -22.00
CA VAL A 50 22.30 -10.73 -23.08
C VAL A 50 23.53 -11.63 -23.20
N THR A 51 24.05 -12.16 -22.09
CA THR A 51 25.24 -13.02 -22.10
C THR A 51 24.96 -14.44 -22.59
N PHE A 52 23.77 -14.99 -22.30
CA PHE A 52 23.44 -16.37 -22.61
C PHE A 52 22.54 -16.53 -23.83
N GLU A 53 21.85 -15.47 -24.29
CA GLU A 53 21.00 -15.50 -25.49
C GLU A 53 21.63 -14.64 -26.60
N GLU A 54 22.05 -15.29 -27.70
CA GLU A 54 22.79 -14.63 -28.79
C GLU A 54 22.00 -13.57 -29.56
N ASN A 55 20.66 -13.65 -29.57
CA ASN A 55 19.79 -12.81 -30.40
C ASN A 55 18.95 -11.80 -29.60
N VAL A 56 19.35 -11.47 -28.37
CA VAL A 56 18.63 -10.51 -27.52
C VAL A 56 19.46 -9.25 -27.30
N SER A 57 18.94 -8.11 -27.75
CA SER A 57 19.56 -6.80 -27.48
C SER A 57 19.41 -6.39 -26.02
N TRP A 58 20.28 -5.49 -25.54
CA TRP A 58 20.20 -4.95 -24.16
C TRP A 58 18.84 -4.38 -23.79
N ALA A 59 18.23 -3.62 -24.72
CA ALA A 59 16.90 -3.04 -24.51
C ALA A 59 15.82 -4.12 -24.39
N ASN A 60 15.89 -5.16 -25.23
CA ASN A 60 14.95 -6.28 -25.22
C ASN A 60 15.11 -7.14 -23.96
N ALA A 61 16.35 -7.38 -23.50
CA ALA A 61 16.60 -8.10 -22.26
C ALA A 61 16.10 -7.34 -21.02
N PHE A 62 16.26 -6.02 -21.01
CA PHE A 62 15.73 -5.17 -19.93
C PHE A 62 14.20 -5.15 -19.94
N TRP A 63 13.59 -5.00 -21.11
CA TRP A 63 12.15 -5.09 -21.29
C TRP A 63 11.60 -6.44 -20.81
N TRP A 64 12.21 -7.54 -21.24
CA TRP A 64 11.84 -8.89 -20.82
C TRP A 64 11.94 -9.07 -19.31
N SER A 65 12.99 -8.53 -18.69
CA SER A 65 13.19 -8.58 -17.24
C SER A 65 12.07 -7.87 -16.49
N ILE A 66 11.64 -6.69 -16.95
CA ILE A 66 10.52 -5.95 -16.36
C ILE A 66 9.22 -6.75 -16.52
N VAL A 67 8.90 -7.20 -17.74
CA VAL A 67 7.67 -7.92 -18.07
C VAL A 67 7.55 -9.22 -17.27
N THR A 68 8.67 -9.92 -17.08
CA THR A 68 8.73 -11.18 -16.32
C THR A 68 8.61 -10.93 -14.82
N MET A 69 9.36 -9.97 -14.28
CA MET A 69 9.34 -9.65 -12.84
C MET A 69 7.98 -9.08 -12.39
N THR A 70 7.30 -8.35 -13.27
CA THR A 70 5.92 -7.86 -13.05
C THR A 70 4.85 -8.91 -13.33
N THR A 71 5.23 -10.15 -13.69
CA THR A 71 4.34 -11.27 -13.99
C THR A 71 3.37 -11.03 -15.16
N VAL A 72 3.69 -10.07 -16.04
CA VAL A 72 2.88 -9.77 -17.23
C VAL A 72 3.08 -10.85 -18.29
N GLY A 73 4.34 -11.19 -18.59
CA GLY A 73 4.69 -12.34 -19.44
C GLY A 73 4.11 -12.32 -20.87
N TYR A 74 4.33 -11.26 -21.64
CA TYR A 74 3.82 -11.16 -23.02
C TYR A 74 4.25 -12.30 -23.95
N GLY A 75 5.42 -12.92 -23.70
CA GLY A 75 5.93 -14.03 -24.50
C GLY A 75 6.56 -13.61 -25.84
N ASP A 76 6.73 -12.31 -26.05
CA ASP A 76 7.43 -11.70 -27.19
C ASP A 76 8.93 -12.03 -27.21
N ILE A 77 9.54 -12.12 -26.03
CA ILE A 77 10.92 -12.55 -25.84
C ILE A 77 10.91 -13.69 -24.82
N THR A 78 11.66 -14.77 -25.09
CA THR A 78 11.80 -15.88 -24.14
C THR A 78 13.22 -16.44 -24.19
N PRO A 79 13.81 -16.83 -23.03
CA PRO A 79 15.11 -17.49 -23.02
C PRO A 79 15.00 -18.90 -23.60
N LEU A 80 15.84 -19.19 -24.59
CA LEU A 80 15.87 -20.49 -25.26
C LEU A 80 16.95 -21.39 -24.67
N THR A 81 18.04 -20.81 -24.18
CA THR A 81 19.15 -21.56 -23.58
C THR A 81 18.83 -22.07 -22.19
N PHE A 82 19.51 -23.13 -21.79
CA PHE A 82 19.37 -23.69 -20.43
C PHE A 82 19.74 -22.66 -19.35
N ALA A 83 20.84 -21.92 -19.55
CA ALA A 83 21.30 -20.89 -18.63
C ALA A 83 20.32 -19.71 -18.54
N GLY A 84 19.83 -19.20 -19.69
CA GLY A 84 18.81 -18.16 -19.73
C GLY A 84 17.52 -18.56 -19.01
N ARG A 85 17.09 -19.82 -19.16
CA ARG A 85 15.92 -20.36 -18.45
C ARG A 85 16.13 -20.46 -16.95
N ALA A 86 17.33 -20.84 -16.49
CA ALA A 86 17.66 -20.86 -15.06
C ALA A 86 17.58 -19.45 -14.45
N ILE A 87 18.13 -18.43 -15.14
CA ILE A 87 18.03 -17.03 -14.73
C ILE A 87 16.57 -16.57 -14.69
N GLY A 88 15.78 -16.96 -15.70
CA GLY A 88 14.36 -16.65 -15.74
C GLY A 88 13.58 -17.27 -14.59
N ALA A 89 13.85 -18.53 -14.26
CA ALA A 89 13.20 -19.19 -13.12
C ALA A 89 13.46 -18.46 -11.80
N VAL A 90 14.71 -18.04 -11.56
CA VAL A 90 15.07 -17.24 -10.39
C VAL A 90 14.33 -15.90 -10.40
N THR A 91 14.34 -15.19 -11.54
CA THR A 91 13.66 -13.90 -11.70
C THR A 91 12.16 -13.99 -11.43
N MET A 92 11.51 -15.06 -11.89
CA MET A 92 10.08 -15.31 -11.67
C MET A 92 9.76 -15.55 -10.18
N LEU A 93 10.56 -16.35 -9.48
CA LEU A 93 10.37 -16.63 -8.05
C LEU A 93 10.49 -15.36 -7.20
N PHE A 94 11.49 -14.52 -7.49
CA PHE A 94 11.62 -13.23 -6.80
C PHE A 94 10.52 -12.25 -7.19
N GLY A 95 10.11 -12.21 -8.46
CA GLY A 95 9.03 -11.34 -8.95
C GLY A 95 7.72 -11.57 -8.18
N ILE A 96 7.28 -12.83 -8.06
CA ILE A 96 6.05 -13.14 -7.34
C ILE A 96 6.17 -12.88 -5.83
N GLY A 97 7.35 -13.11 -5.24
CA GLY A 97 7.62 -12.80 -3.84
C GLY A 97 7.52 -11.30 -3.53
N ILE A 98 8.06 -10.45 -4.41
CA ILE A 98 7.99 -8.99 -4.29
C ILE A 98 6.54 -8.50 -4.43
N LEU A 99 5.79 -9.03 -5.40
CA LEU A 99 4.36 -8.71 -5.54
C LEU A 99 3.56 -9.12 -4.30
N GLY A 100 3.82 -10.31 -3.75
CA GLY A 100 3.19 -10.77 -2.51
C GLY A 100 3.48 -9.86 -1.32
N MET A 101 4.73 -9.43 -1.16
CA MET A 101 5.11 -8.45 -0.13
C MET A 101 4.37 -7.12 -0.31
N PHE A 102 4.24 -6.63 -1.54
CA PHE A 102 3.50 -5.41 -1.85
C PHE A 102 2.02 -5.53 -1.45
N THR A 103 1.36 -6.63 -1.81
CA THR A 103 -0.03 -6.89 -1.43
C THR A 103 -0.20 -7.01 0.09
N ALA A 104 0.66 -7.76 0.78
CA ALA A 104 0.63 -7.92 2.23
C ALA A 104 0.80 -6.59 2.97
N THR A 105 1.65 -5.73 2.44
CA THR A 105 1.89 -4.38 2.93
C THR A 105 0.65 -3.50 2.83
N ILE A 106 -0.05 -3.55 1.69
CA ILE A 106 -1.31 -2.82 1.54
C ILE A 106 -2.36 -3.36 2.53
N ALA A 107 -2.46 -4.68 2.65
CA ALA A 107 -3.39 -5.32 3.57
C ALA A 107 -3.13 -4.91 5.03
N SER A 108 -1.86 -4.84 5.45
CA SER A 108 -1.51 -4.43 6.83
C SER A 108 -1.96 -3.00 7.14
N ILE A 109 -1.86 -2.07 6.19
CA ILE A 109 -2.36 -0.69 6.34
C ILE A 109 -3.88 -0.68 6.58
N PHE A 110 -4.64 -1.47 5.82
CA PHE A 110 -6.09 -1.56 6.00
C PHE A 110 -6.46 -2.20 7.35
N VAL A 111 -5.77 -3.28 7.73
CA VAL A 111 -5.96 -3.94 9.02
C VAL A 111 -5.62 -3.01 10.18
N GLU A 112 -4.49 -2.31 10.12
CA GLU A 112 -4.09 -1.35 11.16
C GLU A 112 -5.09 -0.22 11.30
N ARG A 113 -5.57 0.34 10.18
CA ARG A 113 -6.62 1.36 10.21
C ARG A 113 -7.89 0.85 10.90
N LYS A 114 -8.32 -0.37 10.58
CA LYS A 114 -9.50 -0.98 11.21
C LYS A 114 -9.30 -1.24 12.70
N LEU A 115 -8.11 -1.67 13.11
CA LEU A 115 -7.76 -1.85 14.52
C LEU A 115 -7.75 -0.52 15.27
N ARG A 116 -7.24 0.55 14.67
CA ARG A 116 -7.26 1.90 15.28
C ARG A 116 -8.69 2.42 15.44
N GLU A 117 -9.56 2.19 14.46
CA GLU A 117 -10.99 2.52 14.55
C GLU A 117 -11.68 1.73 15.67
N ASN A 118 -11.47 0.42 15.77
CA ASN A 118 -12.04 -0.42 16.83
C ASN A 118 -11.57 -0.02 18.23
N ARG A 119 -10.36 0.54 18.36
CA ARG A 119 -9.82 1.05 19.63
C ARG A 119 -10.29 2.47 19.95
N GLY A 120 -11.16 3.07 19.13
CA GLY A 120 -11.62 4.45 19.33
C GLY A 120 -10.53 5.51 19.17
N MET A 121 -9.38 5.16 18.56
CA MET A 121 -8.23 6.07 18.38
C MET A 121 -8.35 6.95 17.13
N SER A 122 -9.58 7.11 16.62
CA SER A 122 -9.87 8.06 15.57
C SER A 122 -9.90 9.46 16.17
N ALA A 123 -9.26 10.44 15.53
CA ALA A 123 -9.30 11.82 15.98
C ALA A 123 -10.73 12.35 15.78
N PHE A 124 -11.48 12.48 16.88
CA PHE A 124 -12.77 13.14 16.91
C PHE A 124 -12.60 14.52 17.56
N THR A 125 -13.08 15.56 16.89
CA THR A 125 -13.31 16.87 17.52
C THR A 125 -14.69 16.78 18.15
N LEU A 126 -14.75 16.54 19.46
CA LEU A 126 -16.01 16.37 20.18
C LEU A 126 -16.23 17.59 21.09
N GLU A 127 -17.35 18.27 20.88
CA GLU A 127 -17.91 19.26 21.82
C GLU A 127 -19.07 18.57 22.56
N ASP A 128 -19.17 18.76 23.88
CA ASP A 128 -20.20 18.16 24.75
C ASP A 128 -20.37 16.63 24.70
N HIS A 129 -19.28 15.89 24.89
CA HIS A 129 -19.30 14.41 24.90
C HIS A 129 -18.98 13.80 26.27
N TYR A 130 -19.59 12.65 26.54
CA TYR A 130 -19.33 11.84 27.74
C TYR A 130 -18.48 10.62 27.38
N ILE A 131 -17.38 10.41 28.11
CA ILE A 131 -16.52 9.22 27.97
C ILE A 131 -16.92 8.20 29.03
N ILE A 132 -17.34 7.01 28.58
CA ILE A 132 -17.64 5.88 29.47
C ILE A 132 -16.40 4.98 29.50
N CYS A 133 -15.64 5.07 30.59
CA CYS A 133 -14.39 4.32 30.76
C CYS A 133 -14.60 2.82 31.03
N GLU A 134 -15.82 2.40 31.42
CA GLU A 134 -16.11 1.02 31.77
C GLU A 134 -17.51 0.60 31.30
N TRP A 135 -17.59 -0.54 30.60
CA TRP A 135 -18.87 -1.07 30.13
C TRP A 135 -19.39 -2.17 31.07
N ASN A 136 -20.21 -1.77 32.04
CA ASN A 136 -20.85 -2.67 33.01
C ASN A 136 -22.39 -2.49 33.02
N HIS A 137 -23.10 -3.15 33.93
CA HIS A 137 -24.57 -3.03 34.00
C HIS A 137 -25.02 -1.61 34.37
N ARG A 138 -24.29 -0.92 35.25
CA ARG A 138 -24.58 0.45 35.68
C ARG A 138 -24.40 1.44 34.54
N ALA A 139 -23.36 1.25 33.72
CA ALA A 139 -23.15 2.09 32.53
C ALA A 139 -24.35 2.05 31.57
N ARG A 140 -25.02 0.90 31.44
CA ARG A 140 -26.26 0.78 30.65
C ARG A 140 -27.44 1.49 31.28
N GLU A 141 -27.51 1.54 32.59
CA GLU A 141 -28.55 2.24 33.34
C GLU A 141 -28.38 3.75 33.21
N VAL A 142 -27.17 4.26 33.46
CA VAL A 142 -26.80 5.67 33.23
C VAL A 142 -27.05 6.08 31.78
N LEU A 143 -26.75 5.23 30.79
CA LEU A 143 -27.08 5.50 29.38
C LEU A 143 -28.58 5.56 29.10
N ARG A 144 -29.39 4.77 29.81
CA ARG A 144 -30.86 4.83 29.67
C ARG A 144 -31.40 6.11 30.29
N GLU A 145 -30.87 6.52 31.44
CA GLU A 145 -31.24 7.78 32.10
C GLU A 145 -30.82 8.99 31.27
N LEU A 146 -29.56 9.04 30.79
CA LEU A 146 -29.08 10.11 29.91
C LEU A 146 -29.89 10.20 28.60
N ARG A 147 -30.37 9.08 28.07
CA ARG A 147 -31.25 9.08 26.88
C ARG A 147 -32.70 9.46 27.20
N ALA A 148 -33.15 9.26 28.44
CA ALA A 148 -34.50 9.60 28.89
C ALA A 148 -34.60 11.05 29.38
N ASP A 149 -33.46 11.67 29.72
CA ASP A 149 -33.42 13.07 30.14
C ASP A 149 -33.68 14.00 28.95
N ARG A 150 -34.76 14.77 29.05
CA ARG A 150 -35.34 15.59 27.97
C ARG A 150 -34.50 16.83 27.65
N ASN A 151 -33.60 17.24 28.56
CA ASN A 151 -32.68 18.36 28.34
C ASN A 151 -31.60 18.08 27.28
N THR A 152 -31.38 16.81 26.93
CA THR A 152 -30.44 16.39 25.88
C THR A 152 -30.98 16.57 24.46
N GLU A 153 -32.29 16.82 24.28
CA GLU A 153 -32.90 17.11 22.97
C GLU A 153 -32.77 18.60 22.56
N ALA A 154 -32.33 19.48 23.45
CA ALA A 154 -32.37 20.94 23.27
C ALA A 154 -31.01 21.60 22.96
N THR A 155 -29.94 20.83 22.75
CA THR A 155 -28.63 21.37 22.37
C THR A 155 -28.36 21.11 20.88
N PRO A 156 -28.13 22.16 20.06
CA PRO A 156 -28.05 22.08 18.59
C PRO A 156 -26.82 21.36 18.05
#